data_AF-A0A9P1NZ16-F1
#
_entry.id   AF-A0A9P1NZ16-F1
#
_cell.length_a   1.000
_cell.length_b   1.000
_cell.length_c   1.000
_cell.angle_alpha   90.00
_cell.angle_beta   90.00
_cell.angle_gamma   90.00
#
_symmetry.space_group_name_H-M   'P 1'
#
loop_
_entity.id
_entity.type
_entity.pdbx_description
1 polymer ?
#
loop_
_entity_poly.entity_id
_entity_poly.type
_entity_poly.pdbx_seq_one_letter_code
_entity_poly.pdbx_strand_id
1 'polypeptide(L)'
;MRLQDFLGTNTRYDIQQIDDDEALSRQIQTRLIDLGLLDPPVDGIFGPLSTAAFKRFQELMNISESGILATETAQKLLDTTTMRPPNMRLEDFLGTNIRYEIKAIYDNERLSRQIQTRLIDLGLLAPPVDGIFGPNSTAAFKRFQELMNISESGILGSETAKKLIETTTIRRENMRLQDFVGTNIRYDFQAIYDNEALSRQIQIRLIDLGLLAPPVDGIFGPLSRAAFRNFQELMNCSEPSGILGTDTAKKLIETKTVSRPGNMRLQDFLGTNLRYDVKAINADAGLSRQIQIRLIDLGLLDPPADGIFGPKSTAALHRFQQLMECSEPGFIGSETAKKLIETKVSDLPVTTPILKVIRNTVFKVRPIASSQLNNSEKFSIPAGREFSVLAYDPIRAHLRVALRNESFGGYSILYIWAGHVEVYEGGTRTHPRPLPTSRRLNVPFKSQLDNFYNPTGACNVTSIAMCLAYFNIPRRNLRYRQFEDELYRYALDMGYSRHNPYDLARIVRDYGARDHFTENAVIEDVQDWIAAGYPAVIHGYFTSFGHIIVVVGYDQNGFIVHDPYGEWFSTGYRTDLSGAYLHYSYRLIRRVCIPDGNFWVHFISR
;
A
#
# COMPACT_ATOMS: atom_id res chain seq x y z
N MET A 1 22.69 67.06 0.08
CA MET A 1 21.89 67.47 -1.10
C MET A 1 20.42 67.24 -0.81
N ARG A 2 19.51 67.89 -1.55
CA ARG A 2 18.06 67.64 -1.51
C ARG A 2 17.58 67.09 -2.84
N LEU A 3 16.44 66.39 -2.86
CA LEU A 3 15.81 65.88 -4.08
C LEU A 3 15.60 66.99 -5.15
N GLN A 4 15.32 68.23 -4.73
CA GLN A 4 15.16 69.36 -5.66
C GLN A 4 16.45 69.70 -6.42
N ASP A 5 17.62 69.42 -5.85
CA ASP A 5 18.92 69.77 -6.44
C ASP A 5 19.26 68.89 -7.66
N PHE A 6 18.55 67.77 -7.86
CA PHE A 6 18.71 66.90 -9.02
C PHE A 6 17.91 67.41 -10.23
N LEU A 7 16.88 68.24 -10.02
CA LEU A 7 15.95 68.65 -11.08
C LEU A 7 16.64 69.54 -12.13
N GLY A 8 16.51 69.18 -13.41
CA GLY A 8 17.10 69.93 -14.51
C GLY A 8 18.63 69.85 -14.60
N THR A 9 19.25 68.93 -13.85
CA THR A 9 20.71 68.71 -13.85
C THR A 9 21.07 67.36 -14.49
N ASN A 10 22.38 67.13 -14.69
CA ASN A 10 22.93 65.82 -15.06
C ASN A 10 23.51 65.08 -13.84
N THR A 11 23.17 65.50 -12.61
CA THR A 11 23.68 64.92 -11.37
C THR A 11 23.08 63.52 -11.16
N ARG A 12 23.91 62.56 -10.79
CA ARG A 12 23.53 61.15 -10.63
C ARG A 12 24.20 60.58 -9.40
N TYR A 13 23.40 60.03 -8.49
CA TYR A 13 23.89 59.40 -7.27
C TYR A 13 23.55 57.90 -7.31
N ASP A 14 24.54 57.05 -7.09
CA ASP A 14 24.31 55.63 -6.80
C ASP A 14 23.86 55.42 -5.34
N ILE A 15 23.60 54.18 -4.96
CA ILE A 15 23.15 53.82 -3.60
C ILE A 15 24.15 54.24 -2.53
N GLN A 16 25.46 54.11 -2.78
CA GLN A 16 26.48 54.48 -1.79
C GLN A 16 26.51 55.99 -1.59
N GLN A 17 26.41 56.76 -2.67
CA GLN A 17 26.37 58.22 -2.61
C GLN A 17 25.10 58.74 -1.94
N ILE A 18 23.99 58.01 -2.02
CA ILE A 18 22.78 58.31 -1.26
C ILE A 18 23.02 58.04 0.24
N ASP A 19 23.58 56.88 0.59
CA ASP A 19 23.88 56.48 1.98
C ASP A 19 24.86 57.44 2.67
N ASP A 20 25.89 57.91 1.95
CA ASP A 20 26.88 58.87 2.45
C ASP A 20 26.28 60.26 2.74
N ASP A 21 25.06 60.56 2.23
CA ASP A 21 24.33 61.81 2.45
C ASP A 21 23.10 61.58 3.34
N GLU A 22 23.29 61.68 4.65
CA GLU A 22 22.23 61.42 5.65
C GLU A 22 20.97 62.26 5.38
N ALA A 23 21.11 63.53 4.99
CA ALA A 23 19.98 64.42 4.74
C ALA A 23 19.16 63.96 3.52
N LEU A 24 19.83 63.57 2.44
CA LEU A 24 19.20 63.00 1.26
C LEU A 24 18.56 61.64 1.55
N SER A 25 19.26 60.77 2.28
CA SER A 25 18.76 59.48 2.73
C SER A 25 17.46 59.61 3.53
N ARG A 26 17.44 60.50 4.53
CA ARG A 26 16.23 60.79 5.31
C ARG A 26 15.08 61.29 4.43
N GLN A 27 15.38 62.15 3.45
CA GLN A 27 14.37 62.67 2.54
C GLN A 27 13.76 61.56 1.66
N ILE A 28 14.58 60.69 1.08
CA ILE A 28 14.10 59.57 0.25
C ILE A 28 13.33 58.56 1.11
N GLN A 29 13.85 58.18 2.27
CA GLN A 29 13.15 57.28 3.20
C GLN A 29 11.77 57.83 3.58
N THR A 30 11.67 59.13 3.89
CA THR A 30 10.38 59.78 4.19
C THR A 30 9.40 59.59 3.03
N ARG A 31 9.82 59.87 1.78
CA ARG A 31 8.96 59.68 0.61
C ARG A 31 8.57 58.22 0.40
N LEU A 32 9.48 57.27 0.59
CA LEU A 32 9.18 55.84 0.47
C LEU A 32 8.21 55.36 1.56
N ILE A 33 8.31 55.89 2.77
CA ILE A 33 7.36 55.62 3.87
C ILE A 33 5.98 56.21 3.54
N ASP A 34 5.91 57.47 3.10
CA ASP A 34 4.65 58.13 2.68
C ASP A 34 3.93 57.34 1.57
N LEU A 35 4.71 56.75 0.67
CA LEU A 35 4.24 55.94 -0.44
C LEU A 35 3.92 54.48 -0.05
N GLY A 36 4.19 54.10 1.20
CA GLY A 36 3.95 52.76 1.74
C GLY A 36 4.96 51.71 1.25
N LEU A 37 6.08 52.10 0.67
CA LEU A 37 7.13 51.20 0.17
C LEU A 37 8.21 50.86 1.20
N LEU A 38 8.26 51.59 2.31
CA LEU A 38 9.21 51.39 3.41
C LEU A 38 8.48 51.54 4.75
N ASP A 39 8.87 50.74 5.75
CA ASP A 39 8.33 50.87 7.11
C ASP A 39 9.02 52.01 7.87
N PRO A 40 8.31 52.74 8.76
CA PRO A 40 8.94 53.69 9.67
C PRO A 40 9.84 52.98 10.70
N PRO A 41 10.83 53.68 11.32
CA PRO A 41 11.11 55.12 11.24
C PRO A 41 12.13 55.51 10.16
N VAL A 42 12.28 56.82 9.95
CA VAL A 42 13.37 57.42 9.15
C VAL A 42 14.64 57.49 10.02
N ASP A 43 15.65 56.68 9.71
CA ASP A 43 16.91 56.61 10.47
C ASP A 43 18.06 57.35 9.80
N GLY A 44 17.96 57.65 8.49
CA GLY A 44 19.01 58.27 7.69
C GLY A 44 20.07 57.32 7.16
N ILE A 45 19.90 55.99 7.34
CA ILE A 45 20.82 54.95 6.87
C ILE A 45 20.19 54.27 5.64
N PHE A 46 20.82 54.39 4.47
CA PHE A 46 20.29 53.84 3.22
C PHE A 46 20.66 52.38 2.99
N GLY A 47 20.38 51.55 4.00
CA GLY A 47 20.72 50.13 4.00
C GLY A 47 19.90 49.27 3.01
N PRO A 48 19.98 47.93 3.14
CA PRO A 48 19.34 46.99 2.20
C PRO A 48 17.83 47.18 2.03
N LEU A 49 17.11 47.54 3.10
CA LEU A 49 15.66 47.78 3.04
C LEU A 49 15.32 49.06 2.26
N SER A 50 16.00 50.17 2.54
CA SER A 50 15.82 51.42 1.78
C SER A 50 16.24 51.25 0.32
N THR A 51 17.32 50.52 0.06
CA THR A 51 17.77 50.17 -1.29
C THR A 51 16.71 49.35 -2.04
N ALA A 52 16.12 48.34 -1.40
CA ALA A 52 15.08 47.52 -2.00
C ALA A 52 13.81 48.35 -2.29
N ALA A 53 13.36 49.15 -1.33
CA ALA A 53 12.20 50.04 -1.47
C ALA A 53 12.40 51.08 -2.58
N PHE A 54 13.60 51.64 -2.70
CA PHE A 54 13.96 52.61 -3.75
C PHE A 54 13.96 51.98 -5.13
N LYS A 55 14.61 50.82 -5.30
CA LYS A 55 14.58 50.09 -6.58
C LYS A 55 13.17 49.67 -6.94
N ARG A 56 12.36 49.30 -5.95
CA ARG A 56 10.96 48.93 -6.12
C ARG A 56 10.11 50.13 -6.57
N PHE A 57 10.32 51.30 -5.99
CA PHE A 57 9.70 52.54 -6.45
C PHE A 57 10.00 52.79 -7.93
N GLN A 58 11.27 52.66 -8.32
CA GLN A 58 11.70 52.86 -9.72
C GLN A 58 11.05 51.86 -10.68
N GLU A 59 10.98 50.59 -10.31
CA GLU A 59 10.30 49.55 -11.07
C GLU A 59 8.81 49.87 -11.26
N LEU A 60 8.11 50.18 -10.17
CA LEU A 60 6.67 50.50 -10.20
C LEU A 60 6.36 51.76 -11.02
N MET A 61 7.30 52.71 -11.06
CA MET A 61 7.21 53.93 -11.85
C MET A 61 7.77 53.81 -13.27
N ASN A 62 8.18 52.60 -13.69
CA ASN A 62 8.76 52.31 -15.01
C ASN A 62 9.99 53.19 -15.34
N ILE A 63 10.85 53.44 -14.34
CA ILE A 63 12.15 54.11 -14.51
C ILE A 63 13.18 53.07 -14.94
N SER A 64 13.90 53.32 -16.03
CA SER A 64 14.85 52.37 -16.63
C SER A 64 16.14 52.19 -15.82
N GLU A 65 16.58 53.22 -15.09
CA GLU A 65 17.82 53.21 -14.32
C GLU A 65 17.61 52.75 -12.86
N SER A 66 17.67 51.44 -12.64
CA SER A 66 17.52 50.87 -11.30
C SER A 66 18.71 51.18 -10.39
N GLY A 67 18.44 51.63 -9.17
CA GLY A 67 19.44 51.93 -8.14
C GLY A 67 20.16 53.27 -8.30
N ILE A 68 19.75 54.11 -9.25
CA ILE A 68 20.35 55.43 -9.50
C ILE A 68 19.33 56.54 -9.23
N LEU A 69 19.70 57.50 -8.39
CA LEU A 69 18.97 58.75 -8.24
C LEU A 69 19.45 59.75 -9.31
N ALA A 70 18.59 60.03 -10.27
CA ALA A 70 18.76 61.03 -11.31
C ALA A 70 17.49 61.91 -11.40
N THR A 71 17.48 62.88 -12.32
CA THR A 71 16.39 63.84 -12.53
C THR A 71 15.00 63.19 -12.60
N GLU A 72 14.83 62.09 -13.34
CA GLU A 72 13.54 61.40 -13.45
C GLU A 72 13.09 60.78 -12.11
N THR A 73 13.99 60.05 -11.43
CA THR A 73 13.69 59.42 -10.13
C THR A 73 13.34 60.48 -9.08
N ALA A 74 14.11 61.57 -9.01
CA ALA A 74 13.87 62.67 -8.08
C ALA A 74 12.53 63.36 -8.34
N GLN A 75 12.22 63.66 -9.61
CA GLN A 75 10.94 64.25 -10.00
C GLN A 75 9.77 63.35 -9.61
N LYS A 76 9.85 62.04 -9.90
CA LYS A 76 8.77 61.11 -9.54
C LYS A 76 8.62 60.94 -8.03
N LEU A 77 9.69 60.92 -7.23
CA LEU A 77 9.61 60.86 -5.75
C LEU A 77 8.91 62.10 -5.17
N LEU A 78 9.09 63.26 -5.79
CA LEU A 78 8.46 64.52 -5.38
C LEU A 78 6.98 64.58 -5.80
N ASP A 79 6.69 64.24 -7.06
CA ASP A 79 5.34 64.40 -7.64
C ASP A 79 4.36 63.30 -7.21
N THR A 80 4.86 62.10 -6.92
CA THR A 80 4.02 60.97 -6.55
C THR A 80 3.48 61.18 -5.14
N THR A 81 2.18 61.42 -5.02
CA THR A 81 1.49 61.56 -3.73
C THR A 81 0.92 60.24 -3.23
N THR A 82 0.53 59.36 -4.14
CA THR A 82 0.08 57.99 -3.84
C THR A 82 0.65 57.06 -4.90
N MET A 83 1.17 55.89 -4.49
CA MET A 83 1.56 54.86 -5.44
C MET A 83 0.29 54.36 -6.12
N ARG A 84 0.08 54.63 -7.42
CA ARG A 84 -1.02 54.12 -8.27
C ARG A 84 -0.61 53.93 -9.74
N PRO A 85 0.38 53.09 -10.04
CA PRO A 85 0.77 52.86 -11.43
C PRO A 85 -0.26 51.98 -12.17
N PRO A 86 -0.47 52.20 -13.48
CA PRO A 86 -1.54 51.57 -14.26
C PRO A 86 -1.39 50.05 -14.43
N ASN A 87 -0.19 49.50 -14.21
CA ASN A 87 0.16 48.10 -14.48
C ASN A 87 0.45 47.28 -13.22
N MET A 88 -0.06 47.71 -12.05
CA MET A 88 0.08 46.93 -10.82
C MET A 88 -0.45 45.51 -10.91
N ARG A 89 0.12 44.67 -10.04
CA ARG A 89 -0.22 43.27 -9.83
C ARG A 89 -0.46 43.01 -8.36
N LEU A 90 -1.09 41.88 -8.03
CA LEU A 90 -1.30 41.45 -6.65
C LEU A 90 0.02 41.32 -5.87
N GLU A 91 1.08 40.85 -6.51
CA GLU A 91 2.40 40.70 -5.89
C GLU A 91 3.01 42.04 -5.45
N ASP A 92 2.56 43.16 -6.03
CA ASP A 92 3.10 44.47 -5.73
C ASP A 92 2.67 45.03 -4.36
N PHE A 93 1.67 44.42 -3.74
CA PHE A 93 1.24 44.71 -2.37
C PHE A 93 2.00 43.91 -1.31
N LEU A 94 2.75 42.87 -1.69
CA LEU A 94 3.39 41.98 -0.72
C LEU A 94 4.55 42.68 -0.02
N GLY A 95 4.49 42.74 1.32
CA GLY A 95 5.54 43.37 2.12
C GLY A 95 5.58 44.89 2.00
N THR A 96 4.49 45.51 1.53
CA THR A 96 4.33 46.98 1.48
C THR A 96 3.15 47.40 2.34
N ASN A 97 3.14 48.67 2.73
CA ASN A 97 2.01 49.34 3.37
C ASN A 97 1.07 50.01 2.34
N ILE A 98 1.17 49.65 1.05
CA ILE A 98 0.26 50.13 0.01
C ILE A 98 -1.13 49.57 0.27
N ARG A 99 -2.14 50.45 0.27
CA ARG A 99 -3.52 50.12 0.62
C ARG A 99 -4.48 50.86 -0.30
N TYR A 100 -5.35 50.11 -0.96
CA TYR A 100 -6.39 50.67 -1.83
C TYR A 100 -7.77 50.26 -1.38
N GLU A 101 -8.69 51.21 -1.38
CA GLU A 101 -10.10 50.85 -1.52
C GLU A 101 -10.29 50.12 -2.84
N ILE A 102 -11.10 49.06 -2.84
CA ILE A 102 -11.31 48.23 -4.03
C ILE A 102 -11.88 49.01 -5.23
N LYS A 103 -12.52 50.16 -4.98
CA LYS A 103 -12.98 51.08 -6.04
C LYS A 103 -11.84 51.76 -6.79
N ALA A 104 -10.69 51.96 -6.12
CA ALA A 104 -9.54 52.65 -6.70
C ALA A 104 -8.81 51.81 -7.76
N ILE A 105 -9.11 50.51 -7.88
CA ILE A 105 -8.50 49.63 -8.88
C ILE A 105 -9.34 49.44 -10.14
N TYR A 106 -10.50 50.10 -10.24
CA TYR A 106 -11.43 49.92 -11.36
C TYR A 106 -10.78 50.27 -12.71
N ASP A 107 -9.91 51.27 -12.71
CA ASP A 107 -9.16 51.72 -13.91
C ASP A 107 -7.85 50.93 -14.12
N ASN A 108 -7.54 49.98 -13.23
CA ASN A 108 -6.37 49.10 -13.35
C ASN A 108 -6.83 47.73 -13.87
N GLU A 109 -6.93 47.63 -15.20
CA GLU A 109 -7.43 46.43 -15.88
C GLU A 109 -6.65 45.17 -15.51
N ARG A 110 -5.31 45.25 -15.46
CA ARG A 110 -4.45 44.10 -15.17
C ARG A 110 -4.69 43.55 -13.77
N LEU A 111 -4.68 44.41 -12.75
CA LEU A 111 -4.93 44.03 -11.36
C LEU A 111 -6.36 43.50 -11.20
N SER A 112 -7.33 44.15 -11.85
CA SER A 112 -8.73 43.74 -11.85
C SER A 112 -8.90 42.32 -12.41
N ARG A 113 -8.28 42.03 -13.56
CA ARG A 113 -8.28 40.69 -14.17
C ARG A 113 -7.65 39.65 -13.25
N GLN A 114 -6.50 39.96 -12.63
CA GLN A 114 -5.86 39.02 -11.69
C GLN A 114 -6.77 38.67 -10.51
N ILE A 115 -7.38 39.67 -9.87
CA ILE A 115 -8.28 39.43 -8.72
C ILE A 115 -9.52 38.66 -9.16
N GLN A 116 -10.14 39.02 -10.29
CA GLN A 116 -11.29 38.27 -10.82
C GLN A 116 -10.94 36.81 -11.08
N THR A 117 -9.78 36.53 -11.71
CA THR A 117 -9.31 35.15 -11.92
C THR A 117 -9.24 34.39 -10.60
N ARG A 118 -8.62 34.97 -9.55
CA ARG A 118 -8.54 34.32 -8.24
C ARG A 118 -9.91 34.11 -7.60
N LEU A 119 -10.81 35.08 -7.68
CA LEU A 119 -12.16 34.93 -7.15
C LEU A 119 -12.98 33.87 -7.92
N ILE A 120 -12.77 33.72 -9.22
CA ILE A 120 -13.37 32.65 -10.04
C ILE A 120 -12.78 31.29 -9.66
N ASP A 121 -11.46 31.18 -9.52
CA ASP A 121 -10.79 29.95 -9.08
C ASP A 121 -11.31 29.49 -7.71
N LEU A 122 -11.59 30.44 -6.81
CA LEU A 122 -12.14 30.19 -5.49
C LEU A 122 -13.67 30.01 -5.46
N GLY A 123 -14.34 30.07 -6.62
CA GLY A 123 -15.78 29.91 -6.76
C GLY A 123 -16.60 31.01 -6.06
N LEU A 124 -16.04 32.22 -5.94
CA LEU A 124 -16.71 33.41 -5.40
C LEU A 124 -17.24 34.35 -6.48
N LEU A 125 -16.75 34.22 -7.71
CA LEU A 125 -17.17 35.01 -8.87
C LEU A 125 -17.43 34.07 -10.06
N ALA A 126 -18.43 34.39 -10.87
CA ALA A 126 -18.72 33.64 -12.09
C ALA A 126 -17.81 34.10 -13.26
N PRO A 127 -17.41 33.20 -14.17
CA PRO A 127 -16.71 33.58 -15.40
C PRO A 127 -17.63 34.40 -16.35
N PRO A 128 -17.07 35.16 -17.31
CA PRO A 128 -15.65 35.29 -17.67
C PRO A 128 -14.90 36.39 -16.90
N VAL A 129 -13.57 36.40 -17.02
CA VAL A 129 -12.73 37.53 -16.60
C VAL A 129 -12.84 38.65 -17.65
N ASP A 130 -13.51 39.74 -17.32
CA ASP A 130 -13.73 40.87 -18.23
C ASP A 130 -12.78 42.04 -17.97
N GLY A 131 -12.10 42.08 -16.82
CA GLY A 131 -11.23 43.18 -16.40
C GLY A 131 -11.98 44.39 -15.84
N ILE A 132 -13.31 44.30 -15.72
CA ILE A 132 -14.18 45.37 -15.21
C ILE A 132 -14.57 45.02 -13.77
N PHE A 133 -14.03 45.76 -12.81
CA PHE A 133 -14.27 45.48 -11.39
C PHE A 133 -15.61 46.03 -10.87
N GLY A 134 -16.73 45.55 -11.44
CA GLY A 134 -18.07 46.03 -11.11
C GLY A 134 -18.63 45.59 -9.73
N PRO A 135 -19.93 45.81 -9.48
CA PRO A 135 -20.60 45.46 -8.21
C PRO A 135 -20.47 43.98 -7.82
N ASN A 136 -20.54 43.06 -8.79
CA ASN A 136 -20.41 41.63 -8.54
C ASN A 136 -18.98 41.27 -8.08
N SER A 137 -17.96 41.79 -8.76
CA SER A 137 -16.55 41.62 -8.36
C SER A 137 -16.29 42.20 -6.96
N THR A 138 -16.88 43.37 -6.67
CA THR A 138 -16.79 44.01 -5.35
C THR A 138 -17.43 43.16 -4.24
N ALA A 139 -18.62 42.62 -4.49
CA ALA A 139 -19.30 41.75 -3.53
C ALA A 139 -18.51 40.44 -3.31
N ALA A 140 -18.00 39.84 -4.38
CA ALA A 140 -17.17 38.64 -4.31
C ALA A 140 -15.86 38.87 -3.55
N PHE A 141 -15.20 40.02 -3.76
CA PHE A 141 -14.00 40.42 -3.04
C PHE A 141 -14.26 40.61 -1.54
N LYS A 142 -15.32 41.34 -1.17
CA LYS A 142 -15.68 41.52 0.25
C LYS A 142 -16.00 40.18 0.92
N ARG A 143 -16.74 39.32 0.21
CA ARG A 143 -17.04 37.98 0.69
C ARG A 143 -15.78 37.12 0.86
N PHE A 144 -14.79 37.25 -0.04
CA PHE A 144 -13.49 36.62 0.14
C PHE A 144 -12.84 37.07 1.46
N GLN A 145 -12.80 38.37 1.71
CA GLN A 145 -12.19 38.91 2.93
C GLN A 145 -12.90 38.43 4.19
N GLU A 146 -14.23 38.38 4.19
CA GLU A 146 -15.04 37.82 5.28
C GLU A 146 -14.70 36.35 5.53
N LEU A 147 -14.66 35.52 4.49
CA LEU A 147 -14.34 34.09 4.60
C LEU A 147 -12.91 33.83 5.08
N MET A 148 -12.02 34.79 4.83
CA MET A 148 -10.63 34.73 5.24
C MET A 148 -10.35 35.46 6.56
N ASN A 149 -11.39 35.92 7.28
CA ASN A 149 -11.28 36.66 8.54
C ASN A 149 -10.37 37.90 8.45
N ILE A 150 -10.42 38.64 7.33
CA ILE A 150 -9.69 39.89 7.14
C ILE A 150 -10.55 41.03 7.68
N SER A 151 -10.03 41.79 8.66
CA SER A 151 -10.79 42.83 9.38
C SER A 151 -11.17 44.04 8.50
N GLU A 152 -10.45 44.28 7.40
CA GLU A 152 -10.56 45.50 6.59
C GLU A 152 -11.36 45.26 5.32
N SER A 153 -12.69 45.20 5.47
CA SER A 153 -13.62 44.98 4.35
C SER A 153 -13.49 46.06 3.27
N GLY A 154 -13.33 45.62 2.02
CA GLY A 154 -13.20 46.47 0.84
C GLY A 154 -11.80 47.06 0.61
N ILE A 155 -10.79 46.69 1.42
CA ILE A 155 -9.41 47.18 1.25
C ILE A 155 -8.48 46.09 0.68
N LEU A 156 -7.80 46.41 -0.41
CA LEU A 156 -6.68 45.64 -0.95
C LEU A 156 -5.37 46.17 -0.36
N GLY A 157 -4.77 45.40 0.54
CA GLY A 157 -3.43 45.62 1.10
C GLY A 157 -2.64 44.32 1.14
N SER A 158 -1.46 44.32 1.78
CA SER A 158 -0.55 43.16 1.80
C SER A 158 -1.21 41.87 2.30
N GLU A 159 -2.07 41.92 3.34
CA GLU A 159 -2.74 40.71 3.85
C GLU A 159 -3.74 40.14 2.84
N THR A 160 -4.64 40.98 2.30
CA THR A 160 -5.63 40.56 1.31
C THR A 160 -4.96 40.02 0.05
N ALA A 161 -3.91 40.68 -0.44
CA ALA A 161 -3.17 40.25 -1.61
C ALA A 161 -2.49 38.89 -1.38
N LYS A 162 -1.80 38.74 -0.24
CA LYS A 162 -1.18 37.46 0.15
C LYS A 162 -2.20 36.34 0.18
N LYS A 163 -3.35 36.54 0.84
CA LYS A 163 -4.40 35.53 0.91
C LYS A 163 -5.00 35.20 -0.47
N LEU A 164 -5.21 36.17 -1.35
CA LEU A 164 -5.70 35.91 -2.72
C LEU A 164 -4.72 35.05 -3.54
N ILE A 165 -3.42 35.26 -3.34
CA ILE A 165 -2.36 34.49 -4.02
C ILE A 165 -2.29 33.07 -3.46
N GLU A 166 -2.22 32.92 -2.13
CA GLU A 166 -1.93 31.64 -1.47
C GLU A 166 -3.14 30.72 -1.36
N THR A 167 -4.36 31.26 -1.31
CA THR A 167 -5.57 30.42 -1.13
C THR A 167 -5.85 29.62 -2.38
N THR A 168 -5.88 28.29 -2.25
CA THR A 168 -6.21 27.38 -3.35
C THR A 168 -7.67 26.93 -3.33
N THR A 169 -8.30 26.86 -2.16
CA THR A 169 -9.70 26.47 -1.98
C THR A 169 -10.31 27.19 -0.78
N ILE A 170 -11.61 27.47 -0.81
CA ILE A 170 -12.36 27.96 0.35
C ILE A 170 -13.17 26.79 0.91
N ARG A 171 -12.87 26.41 2.15
CA ARG A 171 -13.66 25.44 2.92
C ARG A 171 -14.91 26.15 3.43
N ARG A 172 -16.06 25.82 2.85
CA ARG A 172 -17.36 26.33 3.30
C ARG A 172 -18.06 25.22 4.06
N GLU A 173 -18.68 25.58 5.17
CA GLU A 173 -19.59 24.66 5.87
C GLU A 173 -20.87 24.45 5.06
N ASN A 174 -21.49 23.29 5.21
CA ASN A 174 -22.80 22.96 4.61
C ASN A 174 -22.88 23.13 3.08
N MET A 175 -21.85 22.67 2.37
CA MET A 175 -21.80 22.73 0.91
C MET A 175 -22.89 21.86 0.30
N ARG A 176 -23.47 22.32 -0.80
CA ARG A 176 -24.41 21.55 -1.61
C ARG A 176 -23.75 21.08 -2.89
N LEU A 177 -24.22 19.98 -3.45
CA LEU A 177 -23.74 19.53 -4.77
C LEU A 177 -23.92 20.61 -5.85
N GLN A 178 -24.98 21.42 -5.76
CA GLN A 178 -25.21 22.51 -6.71
C GLN A 178 -24.14 23.61 -6.65
N ASP A 179 -23.49 23.81 -5.50
CA ASP A 179 -22.49 24.87 -5.33
C ASP A 179 -21.20 24.60 -6.13
N PHE A 180 -20.97 23.35 -6.55
CA PHE A 180 -19.83 22.99 -7.40
C PHE A 180 -20.11 23.27 -8.88
N VAL A 181 -21.37 23.27 -9.31
CA VAL A 181 -21.76 23.34 -10.73
C VAL A 181 -21.43 24.72 -11.31
N GLY A 182 -20.60 24.75 -12.34
CA GLY A 182 -20.18 26.01 -12.99
C GLY A 182 -19.09 26.76 -12.23
N THR A 183 -18.44 26.12 -11.25
CA THR A 183 -17.33 26.68 -10.47
C THR A 183 -16.06 25.82 -10.62
N ASN A 184 -14.92 26.36 -10.21
CA ASN A 184 -13.65 25.62 -10.13
C ASN A 184 -13.41 24.98 -8.75
N ILE A 185 -14.41 24.94 -7.86
CA ILE A 185 -14.28 24.35 -6.53
C ILE A 185 -13.99 22.85 -6.66
N ARG A 186 -12.98 22.37 -5.91
CA ARG A 186 -12.57 20.96 -5.89
C ARG A 186 -12.37 20.47 -4.48
N TYR A 187 -13.08 19.41 -4.11
CA TYR A 187 -12.99 18.79 -2.78
C TYR A 187 -12.43 17.38 -2.91
N ASP A 188 -11.39 17.08 -2.13
CA ASP A 188 -10.92 15.70 -1.93
C ASP A 188 -11.79 14.98 -0.89
N PHE A 189 -11.45 13.72 -0.58
CA PHE A 189 -12.21 12.97 0.42
C PHE A 189 -12.16 13.55 1.82
N GLN A 190 -11.10 14.26 2.21
CA GLN A 190 -11.05 14.87 3.53
C GLN A 190 -11.99 16.06 3.59
N ALA A 191 -11.99 16.92 2.56
CA ALA A 191 -12.90 18.05 2.47
C ALA A 191 -14.37 17.62 2.36
N ILE A 192 -14.67 16.50 1.68
CA ILE A 192 -16.01 15.91 1.68
C ILE A 192 -16.36 15.39 3.08
N TYR A 193 -15.46 14.62 3.72
CA TYR A 193 -15.65 14.07 5.05
C TYR A 193 -15.90 15.15 6.12
N ASP A 194 -15.15 16.25 6.08
CA ASP A 194 -15.27 17.39 6.97
C ASP A 194 -16.62 18.13 6.76
N ASN A 195 -17.31 17.90 5.64
CA ASN A 195 -18.60 18.49 5.31
C ASN A 195 -19.72 17.45 5.37
N GLU A 196 -20.28 17.25 6.57
CA GLU A 196 -21.30 16.24 6.85
C GLU A 196 -22.55 16.37 5.93
N ALA A 197 -22.99 17.60 5.67
CA ALA A 197 -24.13 17.86 4.78
C ALA A 197 -23.85 17.46 3.33
N LEU A 198 -22.65 17.76 2.81
CA LEU A 198 -22.22 17.34 1.48
C LEU A 198 -22.05 15.82 1.41
N SER A 199 -21.44 15.23 2.44
CA SER A 199 -21.28 13.77 2.58
C SER A 199 -22.62 13.06 2.48
N ARG A 200 -23.64 13.52 3.23
CA ARG A 200 -25.00 12.95 3.16
C ARG A 200 -25.62 13.08 1.78
N GLN A 201 -25.49 14.24 1.13
CA GLN A 201 -26.01 14.43 -0.23
C GLN A 201 -25.41 13.43 -1.21
N ILE A 202 -24.08 13.27 -1.19
CA ILE A 202 -23.40 12.32 -2.07
C ILE A 202 -23.84 10.89 -1.75
N GLN A 203 -23.90 10.51 -0.48
CA GLN A 203 -24.36 9.17 -0.07
C GLN A 203 -25.79 8.88 -0.54
N ILE A 204 -26.72 9.83 -0.37
CA ILE A 204 -28.10 9.70 -0.86
C ILE A 204 -28.08 9.42 -2.36
N ARG A 205 -27.34 10.22 -3.15
CA ARG A 205 -27.24 10.00 -4.60
C ARG A 205 -26.63 8.65 -4.93
N LEU A 206 -25.56 8.23 -4.26
CA LEU A 206 -24.95 6.92 -4.48
C LEU A 206 -25.88 5.77 -4.08
N ILE A 207 -26.73 5.94 -3.07
CA ILE A 207 -27.76 4.96 -2.65
C ILE A 207 -28.92 4.91 -3.65
N ASP A 208 -29.40 6.05 -4.14
CA ASP A 208 -30.45 6.12 -5.18
C ASP A 208 -29.97 5.44 -6.47
N LEU A 209 -28.70 5.67 -6.82
CA LEU A 209 -28.02 5.00 -7.93
C LEU A 209 -27.58 3.57 -7.58
N GLY A 210 -27.81 3.13 -6.34
CA GLY A 210 -27.48 1.88 -5.64
C GLY A 210 -26.03 1.40 -5.78
N LEU A 211 -25.12 2.33 -5.95
CA LEU A 211 -23.67 2.13 -5.81
C LEU A 211 -23.24 2.07 -4.34
N LEU A 212 -24.11 2.52 -3.42
CA LEU A 212 -23.93 2.45 -1.98
C LEU A 212 -25.19 1.84 -1.32
N ALA A 213 -25.03 1.15 -0.19
CA ALA A 213 -26.15 0.63 0.58
C ALA A 213 -26.57 1.61 1.70
N PRO A 214 -27.85 1.67 2.10
CA PRO A 214 -28.29 2.44 3.25
C PRO A 214 -27.71 1.89 4.58
N PRO A 215 -27.70 2.68 5.68
CA PRO A 215 -28.24 4.04 5.82
C PRO A 215 -27.28 5.16 5.39
N VAL A 216 -27.81 6.37 5.27
CA VAL A 216 -27.02 7.60 5.14
C VAL A 216 -26.55 8.01 6.53
N ASP A 217 -25.27 7.81 6.83
CA ASP A 217 -24.68 8.14 8.13
C ASP A 217 -24.01 9.53 8.14
N GLY A 218 -23.73 10.11 6.97
CA GLY A 218 -23.00 11.37 6.82
C GLY A 218 -21.48 11.23 6.98
N ILE A 219 -20.97 10.01 7.13
CA ILE A 219 -19.56 9.71 7.27
C ILE A 219 -19.03 9.28 5.91
N PHE A 220 -18.18 10.10 5.27
CA PHE A 220 -17.57 9.77 3.98
C PHE A 220 -16.40 8.76 4.11
N GLY A 221 -16.72 7.62 4.72
CA GLY A 221 -15.80 6.53 5.00
C GLY A 221 -15.47 5.69 3.77
N PRO A 222 -14.76 4.56 3.97
CA PRO A 222 -14.23 3.73 2.90
C PRO A 222 -15.26 3.28 1.85
N LEU A 223 -16.47 2.90 2.28
CA LEU A 223 -17.55 2.51 1.37
C LEU A 223 -18.04 3.66 0.50
N SER A 224 -18.21 4.85 1.08
CA SER A 224 -18.65 6.04 0.36
C SER A 224 -17.60 6.48 -0.66
N ARG A 225 -16.32 6.44 -0.28
CA ARG A 225 -15.19 6.70 -1.17
C ARG A 225 -15.14 5.72 -2.33
N ALA A 226 -15.32 4.43 -2.06
CA ALA A 226 -15.33 3.39 -3.09
C ALA A 226 -16.50 3.55 -4.05
N ALA A 227 -17.71 3.74 -3.52
CA ALA A 227 -18.91 3.98 -4.32
C ALA A 227 -18.80 5.27 -5.16
N PHE A 228 -18.19 6.32 -4.62
CA PHE A 228 -17.94 7.58 -5.32
C PHE A 228 -16.96 7.41 -6.48
N ARG A 229 -15.83 6.71 -6.30
CA ARG A 229 -14.90 6.43 -7.40
C ARG A 229 -15.55 5.59 -8.49
N ASN A 230 -16.29 4.54 -8.09
CA ASN A 230 -17.02 3.70 -9.02
C ASN A 230 -18.05 4.54 -9.83
N PHE A 231 -18.74 5.48 -9.18
CA PHE A 231 -19.60 6.43 -9.88
C PHE A 231 -18.82 7.27 -10.91
N GLN A 232 -17.68 7.84 -10.52
CA GLN A 232 -16.87 8.67 -11.41
C GLN A 232 -16.38 7.90 -12.64
N GLU A 233 -15.98 6.65 -12.47
CA GLU A 233 -15.56 5.76 -13.56
C GLU A 233 -16.74 5.41 -14.46
N LEU A 234 -17.88 4.96 -13.90
CA LEU A 234 -19.07 4.60 -14.68
C LEU A 234 -19.62 5.77 -15.49
N MET A 235 -19.48 7.00 -14.98
CA MET A 235 -19.95 8.22 -15.64
C MET A 235 -18.86 8.94 -16.45
N ASN A 236 -17.66 8.36 -16.56
CA ASN A 236 -16.50 8.98 -17.21
C ASN A 236 -16.31 10.44 -16.79
N CYS A 237 -16.24 10.70 -15.49
CA CYS A 237 -16.01 12.04 -14.95
C CYS A 237 -14.64 12.57 -15.39
N SER A 238 -14.58 13.86 -15.70
CA SER A 238 -13.34 14.51 -16.15
C SER A 238 -12.35 14.81 -15.01
N GLU A 239 -12.82 14.86 -13.76
CA GLU A 239 -11.94 15.04 -12.60
C GLU A 239 -11.14 13.77 -12.25
N PRO A 240 -9.93 13.91 -11.65
CA PRO A 240 -9.20 12.78 -11.10
C PRO A 240 -10.02 11.97 -10.09
N SER A 241 -9.82 10.65 -10.07
CA SER A 241 -10.55 9.73 -9.19
C SER A 241 -10.42 10.13 -7.71
N GLY A 242 -11.56 10.32 -7.05
CA GLY A 242 -11.67 10.77 -5.66
C GLY A 242 -11.77 12.29 -5.45
N ILE A 243 -11.77 13.08 -6.52
CA ILE A 243 -11.98 14.55 -6.45
C ILE A 243 -13.40 14.89 -6.89
N LEU A 244 -14.15 15.59 -6.04
CA LEU A 244 -15.43 16.21 -6.41
C LEU A 244 -15.18 17.58 -7.03
N GLY A 245 -15.59 17.75 -8.28
CA GLY A 245 -15.60 19.03 -9.01
C GLY A 245 -16.93 19.24 -9.75
N THR A 246 -16.97 20.23 -10.65
CA THR A 246 -18.18 20.62 -11.39
C THR A 246 -18.80 19.49 -12.22
N ASP A 247 -18.02 18.68 -12.92
CA ASP A 247 -18.54 17.62 -13.80
C ASP A 247 -19.07 16.45 -12.97
N THR A 248 -18.29 15.98 -11.99
CA THR A 248 -18.76 14.95 -11.04
C THR A 248 -20.01 15.38 -10.28
N ALA A 249 -20.08 16.61 -9.76
CA ALA A 249 -21.24 17.12 -9.05
C ALA A 249 -22.49 17.20 -9.95
N LYS A 250 -22.32 17.75 -11.17
CA LYS A 250 -23.39 17.82 -12.17
C LYS A 250 -23.92 16.42 -12.51
N LYS A 251 -23.03 15.46 -12.77
CA LYS A 251 -23.41 14.07 -13.04
C LYS A 251 -24.13 13.44 -11.85
N LEU A 252 -23.69 13.65 -10.61
CA LEU A 252 -24.38 13.13 -9.41
C LEU A 252 -25.82 13.67 -9.29
N ILE A 253 -26.03 14.94 -9.63
CA ILE A 253 -27.35 15.58 -9.62
C ILE A 253 -28.24 15.03 -10.74
N GLU A 254 -27.74 14.99 -11.98
CA GLU A 254 -28.55 14.73 -13.17
C GLU A 254 -28.80 13.25 -13.44
N THR A 255 -27.90 12.36 -13.00
CA THR A 255 -28.00 10.92 -13.28
C THR A 255 -29.19 10.32 -12.54
N LYS A 256 -30.12 9.70 -13.29
CA LYS A 256 -31.28 9.01 -12.69
C LYS A 256 -31.01 7.54 -12.42
N THR A 257 -30.28 6.89 -13.31
CA THR A 257 -29.90 5.48 -13.21
C THR A 257 -28.48 5.30 -13.72
N VAL A 258 -27.78 4.30 -13.21
CA VAL A 258 -26.49 3.86 -13.74
C VAL A 258 -26.65 2.42 -14.21
N SER A 259 -26.25 2.14 -15.45
CA SER A 259 -26.13 0.75 -15.92
C SER A 259 -24.99 0.08 -15.16
N ARG A 260 -25.32 -0.73 -14.16
CA ARG A 260 -24.33 -1.46 -13.37
C ARG A 260 -23.93 -2.73 -14.10
N PRO A 261 -22.62 -2.98 -14.32
CA PRO A 261 -22.16 -4.26 -14.82
C PRO A 261 -22.11 -5.28 -13.67
N GLY A 262 -23.26 -5.76 -13.20
CA GLY A 262 -23.34 -6.70 -12.07
C GLY A 262 -24.41 -6.31 -11.04
N ASN A 263 -24.88 -7.28 -10.27
CA ASN A 263 -26.00 -7.15 -9.35
C ASN A 263 -25.57 -7.20 -7.87
N MET A 264 -24.37 -7.70 -7.56
CA MET A 264 -23.91 -7.94 -6.20
C MET A 264 -23.08 -6.78 -5.63
N ARG A 265 -23.28 -6.50 -4.34
CA ARG A 265 -22.47 -5.57 -3.55
C ARG A 265 -21.75 -6.30 -2.43
N LEU A 266 -20.64 -5.75 -1.96
CA LEU A 266 -19.93 -6.29 -0.79
C LEU A 266 -20.86 -6.40 0.43
N GLN A 267 -21.78 -5.45 0.60
CA GLN A 267 -22.71 -5.41 1.71
C GLN A 267 -23.79 -6.51 1.65
N ASP A 268 -24.08 -7.06 0.46
CA ASP A 268 -25.11 -8.10 0.31
C ASP A 268 -24.70 -9.44 0.94
N PHE A 269 -23.41 -9.61 1.25
CA PHE A 269 -22.88 -10.75 2.01
C PHE A 269 -23.12 -10.63 3.52
N LEU A 270 -23.38 -9.43 4.04
CA LEU A 270 -23.43 -9.19 5.49
C LEU A 270 -24.67 -9.84 6.10
N GLY A 271 -24.46 -10.72 7.09
CA GLY A 271 -25.55 -11.42 7.78
C GLY A 271 -26.24 -12.48 6.93
N THR A 272 -25.64 -12.87 5.80
CA THR A 272 -26.15 -13.93 4.93
C THR A 272 -25.17 -15.11 4.86
N ASN A 273 -25.65 -16.25 4.35
CA ASN A 273 -24.81 -17.43 4.10
C ASN A 273 -24.27 -17.46 2.65
N LEU A 274 -24.34 -16.33 1.93
CA LEU A 274 -23.81 -16.23 0.57
C LEU A 274 -22.29 -16.40 0.58
N ARG A 275 -21.79 -17.15 -0.39
CA ARG A 275 -20.35 -17.40 -0.54
C ARG A 275 -19.99 -17.47 -2.02
N TYR A 276 -19.11 -16.57 -2.44
CA TYR A 276 -18.68 -16.45 -3.84
C TYR A 276 -17.21 -16.84 -3.96
N ASP A 277 -16.90 -17.74 -4.89
CA ASP A 277 -15.52 -18.01 -5.27
C ASP A 277 -14.99 -16.94 -6.24
N VAL A 278 -13.71 -17.02 -6.59
CA VAL A 278 -13.06 -16.11 -7.54
C VAL A 278 -13.78 -16.05 -8.89
N LYS A 279 -14.37 -17.15 -9.35
CA LYS A 279 -15.06 -17.21 -10.65
C LYS A 279 -16.40 -16.46 -10.58
N ALA A 280 -17.15 -16.63 -9.50
CA ALA A 280 -18.39 -15.92 -9.24
C ALA A 280 -18.14 -14.42 -9.04
N ILE A 281 -17.06 -14.04 -8.35
CA ILE A 281 -16.62 -12.65 -8.26
C ILE A 281 -16.33 -12.09 -9.65
N ASN A 282 -15.48 -12.75 -10.44
CA ASN A 282 -15.11 -12.30 -11.78
C ASN A 282 -16.30 -12.22 -12.76
N ALA A 283 -17.36 -13.00 -12.53
CA ALA A 283 -18.59 -12.92 -13.32
C ALA A 283 -19.44 -11.68 -13.00
N ASP A 284 -19.23 -11.05 -11.85
CA ASP A 284 -19.87 -9.80 -11.44
C ASP A 284 -18.82 -8.67 -11.41
N ALA A 285 -18.74 -7.90 -12.49
CA ALA A 285 -17.75 -6.84 -12.62
C ALA A 285 -17.95 -5.73 -11.56
N GLY A 286 -19.18 -5.48 -11.13
CA GLY A 286 -19.52 -4.52 -10.09
C GLY A 286 -18.98 -4.94 -8.72
N LEU A 287 -19.16 -6.20 -8.35
CA LEU A 287 -18.57 -6.78 -7.14
C LEU A 287 -17.04 -6.80 -7.24
N SER A 288 -16.51 -7.20 -8.40
CA SER A 288 -15.07 -7.22 -8.68
C SER A 288 -14.42 -5.86 -8.43
N ARG A 289 -15.01 -4.78 -8.98
CA ARG A 289 -14.54 -3.41 -8.75
C ARG A 289 -14.58 -3.01 -7.30
N GLN A 290 -15.67 -3.30 -6.60
CA GLN A 290 -15.79 -2.97 -5.18
C GLN A 290 -14.65 -3.61 -4.37
N ILE A 291 -14.35 -4.89 -4.61
CA ILE A 291 -13.26 -5.59 -3.93
C ILE A 291 -11.90 -4.99 -4.34
N GLN A 292 -11.66 -4.75 -5.63
CA GLN A 292 -10.41 -4.15 -6.11
C GLN A 292 -10.17 -2.78 -5.49
N ILE A 293 -11.19 -1.91 -5.44
CA ILE A 293 -11.08 -0.58 -4.82
C ILE A 293 -10.71 -0.72 -3.34
N ARG A 294 -11.34 -1.64 -2.61
CA ARG A 294 -10.99 -1.87 -1.20
C ARG A 294 -9.55 -2.37 -1.04
N LEU A 295 -9.11 -3.30 -1.89
CA LEU A 295 -7.72 -3.78 -1.85
C LEU A 295 -6.71 -2.70 -2.24
N ILE A 296 -7.06 -1.80 -3.17
CA ILE A 296 -6.25 -0.64 -3.55
C ILE A 296 -6.16 0.36 -2.39
N ASP A 297 -7.28 0.70 -1.76
CA ASP A 297 -7.33 1.58 -0.59
C ASP A 297 -6.48 1.05 0.56
N LEU A 298 -6.44 -0.27 0.72
CA LEU A 298 -5.65 -0.96 1.72
C LEU A 298 -4.16 -1.12 1.34
N GLY A 299 -3.76 -0.66 0.15
CA GLY A 299 -2.39 -0.77 -0.37
C GLY A 299 -1.98 -2.19 -0.78
N LEU A 300 -2.94 -3.12 -0.87
CA LEU A 300 -2.72 -4.54 -1.18
C LEU A 300 -2.82 -4.86 -2.67
N LEU A 301 -3.34 -3.94 -3.49
CA LEU A 301 -3.44 -4.03 -4.94
C LEU A 301 -3.12 -2.66 -5.56
N ASP A 302 -2.52 -2.63 -6.75
CA ASP A 302 -2.30 -1.37 -7.47
C ASP A 302 -3.48 -1.08 -8.42
N PRO A 303 -3.79 0.20 -8.70
CA PRO A 303 -4.79 0.58 -9.71
C PRO A 303 -4.50 -0.01 -11.10
N PRO A 304 -5.52 -0.17 -11.96
CA PRO A 304 -6.91 0.27 -11.81
C PRO A 304 -7.86 -0.80 -11.20
N ALA A 305 -9.04 -0.37 -10.75
CA ALA A 305 -10.17 -1.24 -10.44
C ALA A 305 -11.02 -1.49 -11.71
N ASP A 306 -10.49 -2.27 -12.64
CA ASP A 306 -11.09 -2.50 -13.95
C ASP A 306 -12.36 -3.36 -13.95
N GLY A 307 -12.63 -4.09 -12.86
CA GLY A 307 -13.72 -5.05 -12.75
C GLY A 307 -13.39 -6.43 -13.29
N ILE A 308 -12.12 -6.68 -13.65
CA ILE A 308 -11.61 -7.98 -14.07
C ILE A 308 -10.91 -8.61 -12.87
N PHE A 309 -11.54 -9.60 -12.25
CA PHE A 309 -10.99 -10.26 -11.06
C PHE A 309 -9.98 -11.35 -11.42
N GLY A 310 -8.85 -10.91 -11.98
CA GLY A 310 -7.78 -11.75 -12.45
C GLY A 310 -6.78 -12.20 -11.36
N PRO A 311 -5.65 -12.79 -11.75
CA PRO A 311 -4.71 -13.41 -10.83
C PRO A 311 -4.11 -12.46 -9.77
N LYS A 312 -3.89 -11.17 -10.11
CA LYS A 312 -3.41 -10.17 -9.15
C LYS A 312 -4.47 -9.85 -8.09
N SER A 313 -5.72 -9.61 -8.51
CA SER A 313 -6.84 -9.38 -7.60
C SER A 313 -7.06 -10.57 -6.66
N THR A 314 -6.99 -11.79 -7.19
CA THR A 314 -7.07 -13.02 -6.40
C THR A 314 -5.93 -13.14 -5.37
N ALA A 315 -4.69 -12.83 -5.77
CA ALA A 315 -3.55 -12.87 -4.86
C ALA A 315 -3.66 -11.80 -3.76
N ALA A 316 -4.09 -10.59 -4.11
CA ALA A 316 -4.31 -9.51 -3.16
C ALA A 316 -5.44 -9.83 -2.16
N LEU A 317 -6.55 -10.41 -2.63
CA LEU A 317 -7.64 -10.88 -1.77
C LEU A 317 -7.15 -11.98 -0.83
N HIS A 318 -6.41 -12.96 -1.33
CA HIS A 318 -5.87 -14.04 -0.50
C HIS A 318 -4.93 -13.48 0.59
N ARG A 319 -4.05 -12.53 0.25
CA ARG A 319 -3.19 -11.85 1.23
C ARG A 319 -4.01 -11.09 2.26
N PHE A 320 -5.04 -10.36 1.84
CA PHE A 320 -5.95 -9.70 2.78
C PHE A 320 -6.56 -10.70 3.77
N GLN A 321 -7.03 -11.85 3.27
CA GLN A 321 -7.60 -12.90 4.11
C GLN A 321 -6.58 -13.49 5.09
N GLN A 322 -5.32 -13.67 4.68
CA GLN A 322 -4.25 -14.12 5.58
C GLN A 322 -3.94 -13.09 6.66
N LEU A 323 -3.77 -11.82 6.28
CA LEU A 323 -3.44 -10.73 7.21
C LEU A 323 -4.55 -10.50 8.25
N MET A 324 -5.80 -10.68 7.84
CA MET A 324 -6.96 -10.49 8.71
C MET A 324 -7.45 -11.79 9.34
N GLU A 325 -6.75 -12.91 9.16
CA GLU A 325 -7.12 -14.23 9.69
C GLU A 325 -8.56 -14.63 9.35
N CYS A 326 -8.98 -14.43 8.10
CA CYS A 326 -10.32 -14.82 7.64
C CYS A 326 -10.44 -16.35 7.54
N SER A 327 -11.57 -16.90 7.99
CA SER A 327 -11.84 -18.34 7.93
C SER A 327 -12.42 -18.83 6.60
N GLU A 328 -12.42 -17.98 5.56
CA GLU A 328 -13.06 -18.21 4.25
C GLU A 328 -12.03 -18.25 3.07
N PRO A 329 -10.96 -19.07 3.12
CA PRO A 329 -9.87 -18.99 2.15
C PRO A 329 -10.35 -19.21 0.71
N GLY A 330 -10.07 -18.26 -0.18
CA GLY A 330 -10.42 -18.35 -1.61
C GLY A 330 -11.88 -18.03 -1.95
N PHE A 331 -12.68 -17.64 -0.96
CA PHE A 331 -14.06 -17.21 -1.15
C PHE A 331 -14.31 -15.89 -0.44
N ILE A 332 -15.32 -15.14 -0.88
CA ILE A 332 -15.90 -14.05 -0.09
C ILE A 332 -17.24 -14.51 0.45
N GLY A 333 -17.35 -14.57 1.78
CA GLY A 333 -18.62 -14.69 2.50
C GLY A 333 -18.82 -13.51 3.44
N SER A 334 -19.73 -13.65 4.41
CA SER A 334 -20.08 -12.57 5.34
C SER A 334 -18.87 -12.08 6.15
N GLU A 335 -17.91 -12.95 6.49
CA GLU A 335 -16.75 -12.57 7.31
C GLU A 335 -15.76 -11.72 6.50
N THR A 336 -15.34 -12.22 5.34
CA THR A 336 -14.37 -11.52 4.48
C THR A 336 -14.95 -10.21 3.98
N ALA A 337 -16.23 -10.19 3.59
CA ALA A 337 -16.90 -8.96 3.17
C ALA A 337 -16.91 -7.92 4.30
N LYS A 338 -17.30 -8.32 5.52
CA LYS A 338 -17.28 -7.42 6.69
C LYS A 338 -15.88 -6.85 6.93
N LYS A 339 -14.85 -7.68 6.93
CA LYS A 339 -13.46 -7.24 7.12
C LYS A 339 -13.03 -6.29 5.99
N LEU A 340 -13.28 -6.60 4.71
CA LEU A 340 -12.95 -5.70 3.59
C LEU A 340 -13.62 -4.33 3.74
N ILE A 341 -14.83 -4.30 4.29
CA ILE A 341 -15.59 -3.07 4.53
C ILE A 341 -15.00 -2.25 5.67
N GLU A 342 -14.73 -2.88 6.81
CA GLU A 342 -14.41 -2.21 8.08
C GLU A 342 -12.92 -1.89 8.25
N THR A 343 -12.03 -2.69 7.65
CA THR A 343 -10.57 -2.54 7.83
C THR A 343 -10.08 -1.20 7.30
N LYS A 344 -9.26 -0.53 8.11
CA LYS A 344 -8.48 0.65 7.73
C LYS A 344 -7.04 0.26 7.42
N VAL A 345 -6.34 1.11 6.68
CA VAL A 345 -4.91 0.92 6.37
C VAL A 345 -4.07 0.79 7.65
N SER A 346 -4.41 1.56 8.69
CA SER A 346 -3.75 1.53 10.00
C SER A 346 -3.85 0.20 10.74
N ASP A 347 -4.86 -0.60 10.41
CA ASP A 347 -5.15 -1.86 11.09
C ASP A 347 -4.35 -3.01 10.45
N LEU A 348 -3.77 -2.76 9.28
CA LEU A 348 -2.95 -3.73 8.57
C LEU A 348 -1.47 -3.54 8.95
N PRO A 349 -0.73 -4.64 9.19
CA PRO A 349 0.73 -4.59 9.37
C PRO A 349 1.41 -4.44 7.99
N VAL A 350 1.06 -3.36 7.25
CA VAL A 350 1.42 -3.23 5.84
C VAL A 350 2.91 -3.03 5.67
N THR A 351 3.57 -4.08 5.20
CA THR A 351 4.84 -3.93 4.51
C THR A 351 4.74 -4.68 3.18
N THR A 352 5.18 -4.02 2.10
CA THR A 352 5.22 -4.67 0.79
C THR A 352 6.33 -5.72 0.83
N PRO A 353 6.02 -7.00 0.59
CA PRO A 353 7.06 -8.00 0.60
C PRO A 353 8.03 -7.79 -0.56
N ILE A 354 9.30 -7.94 -0.24
CA ILE A 354 10.41 -7.86 -1.19
C ILE A 354 10.98 -9.26 -1.36
N LEU A 355 10.85 -9.81 -2.56
CA LEU A 355 11.49 -11.05 -2.95
C LEU A 355 12.89 -10.75 -3.45
N LYS A 356 13.90 -11.39 -2.86
CA LYS A 356 15.31 -11.29 -3.22
C LYS A 356 15.80 -12.59 -3.82
N VAL A 357 16.40 -12.52 -5.00
CA VAL A 357 17.02 -13.67 -5.66
C VAL A 357 18.45 -13.82 -5.15
N ILE A 358 18.72 -14.87 -4.38
CA ILE A 358 20.05 -15.11 -3.78
C ILE A 358 20.95 -16.00 -4.63
N ARG A 359 20.39 -16.70 -5.62
CA ARG A 359 21.11 -17.53 -6.59
C ARG A 359 20.47 -17.41 -7.96
N ASN A 360 21.27 -17.56 -9.03
CA ASN A 360 20.75 -17.62 -10.39
C ASN A 360 19.63 -18.66 -10.47
N THR A 361 18.46 -18.26 -10.96
CA THR A 361 17.26 -19.09 -10.92
C THR A 361 16.42 -18.89 -12.18
N VAL A 362 15.38 -19.71 -12.33
CA VAL A 362 14.43 -19.63 -13.43
C VAL A 362 13.04 -19.40 -12.84
N PHE A 363 12.42 -18.29 -13.22
CA PHE A 363 11.01 -18.05 -12.95
C PHE A 363 10.19 -18.82 -13.99
N LYS A 364 9.14 -19.51 -13.52
CA LYS A 364 8.37 -20.43 -14.34
C LYS A 364 6.89 -20.11 -14.29
N VAL A 365 6.18 -20.33 -15.39
CA VAL A 365 4.71 -20.17 -15.41
C VAL A 365 4.01 -21.30 -14.63
N ARG A 366 4.65 -22.46 -14.47
CA ARG A 366 4.10 -23.63 -13.74
C ARG A 366 5.18 -24.29 -12.85
N PRO A 367 4.79 -24.94 -11.73
CA PRO A 367 5.72 -25.57 -10.79
C PRO A 367 6.13 -26.99 -11.23
N ILE A 368 6.56 -27.14 -12.49
CA ILE A 368 7.07 -28.42 -13.04
C ILE A 368 8.55 -28.29 -13.41
N ALA A 369 9.20 -29.40 -13.76
CA ALA A 369 10.62 -29.39 -14.12
C ALA A 369 10.88 -28.44 -15.30
N SER A 370 11.97 -27.69 -15.24
CA SER A 370 12.31 -26.74 -16.32
C SER A 370 12.52 -27.46 -17.66
N SER A 371 12.88 -28.74 -17.69
CA SER A 371 12.97 -29.53 -18.93
C SER A 371 11.62 -29.76 -19.61
N GLN A 372 10.51 -29.68 -18.86
CA GLN A 372 9.15 -29.96 -19.34
C GLN A 372 8.39 -28.69 -19.76
N LEU A 373 8.97 -27.51 -19.57
CA LEU A 373 8.38 -26.23 -19.96
C LEU A 373 8.92 -25.77 -21.32
N ASN A 374 8.12 -24.98 -22.04
CA ASN A 374 8.59 -24.30 -23.23
C ASN A 374 9.49 -23.11 -22.86
N ASN A 375 10.33 -22.64 -23.79
CA ASN A 375 11.22 -21.50 -23.53
C ASN A 375 10.45 -20.20 -23.24
N SER A 376 9.23 -20.04 -23.78
CA SER A 376 8.33 -18.91 -23.46
C SER A 376 7.75 -18.96 -22.05
N GLU A 377 7.90 -20.07 -21.33
CA GLU A 377 7.37 -20.27 -19.97
C GLU A 377 8.47 -20.22 -18.90
N LYS A 378 9.71 -19.89 -19.30
CA LYS A 378 10.90 -19.86 -18.43
C LYS A 378 11.61 -18.52 -18.59
N PHE A 379 11.95 -17.91 -17.48
CA PHE A 379 12.63 -16.62 -17.46
C PHE A 379 13.83 -16.71 -16.54
N SER A 380 15.03 -16.62 -17.11
CA SER A 380 16.29 -16.68 -16.35
C SER A 380 16.50 -15.38 -15.59
N ILE A 381 16.67 -15.48 -14.27
CA ILE A 381 16.85 -14.34 -13.37
C ILE A 381 18.20 -14.47 -12.65
N PRO A 382 19.10 -13.48 -12.77
CA PRO A 382 20.38 -13.51 -12.09
C PRO A 382 20.22 -13.24 -10.58
N ALA A 383 21.18 -13.74 -9.80
CA ALA A 383 21.31 -13.42 -8.38
C ALA A 383 21.46 -11.91 -8.17
N GLY A 384 20.94 -11.41 -7.04
CA GLY A 384 20.96 -10.00 -6.66
C GLY A 384 19.73 -9.19 -7.11
N ARG A 385 18.84 -9.75 -7.95
CA ARG A 385 17.59 -9.06 -8.30
C ARG A 385 16.59 -9.09 -7.15
N GLU A 386 15.91 -7.97 -6.97
CA GLU A 386 14.84 -7.79 -5.98
C GLU A 386 13.54 -7.39 -6.68
N PHE A 387 12.42 -7.89 -6.17
CA PHE A 387 11.08 -7.68 -6.73
C PHE A 387 10.09 -7.35 -5.63
N SER A 388 9.27 -6.31 -5.84
CA SER A 388 8.09 -6.07 -5.01
C SER A 388 6.99 -7.06 -5.39
N VAL A 389 6.41 -7.73 -4.40
CA VAL A 389 5.37 -8.74 -4.63
C VAL A 389 4.06 -8.33 -3.95
N LEU A 390 2.93 -8.68 -4.56
CA LEU A 390 1.60 -8.50 -3.98
C LEU A 390 1.35 -9.57 -2.92
N ALA A 391 1.71 -10.81 -3.23
CA ALA A 391 1.57 -11.96 -2.34
C ALA A 391 2.51 -13.08 -2.78
N TYR A 392 2.79 -14.03 -1.89
CA TYR A 392 3.50 -15.25 -2.20
C TYR A 392 2.99 -16.40 -1.33
N ASP A 393 3.04 -17.61 -1.87
CA ASP A 393 2.64 -18.83 -1.18
C ASP A 393 3.66 -19.95 -1.47
N PRO A 394 4.20 -20.63 -0.45
CA PRO A 394 4.99 -21.84 -0.64
C PRO A 394 4.13 -22.96 -1.22
N ILE A 395 4.56 -23.58 -2.32
CA ILE A 395 3.89 -24.70 -3.00
C ILE A 395 4.93 -25.72 -3.42
N ARG A 396 4.96 -26.87 -2.74
CA ARG A 396 6.01 -27.90 -2.91
C ARG A 396 7.39 -27.24 -2.69
N ALA A 397 8.35 -27.51 -3.57
CA ALA A 397 9.68 -26.88 -3.55
C ALA A 397 9.74 -25.51 -4.27
N HIS A 398 8.59 -24.92 -4.62
CA HIS A 398 8.49 -23.61 -5.27
C HIS A 398 7.81 -22.58 -4.39
N LEU A 399 8.15 -21.31 -4.61
CA LEU A 399 7.37 -20.17 -4.17
C LEU A 399 6.50 -19.71 -5.33
N ARG A 400 5.17 -19.73 -5.16
CA ARG A 400 4.24 -19.07 -6.08
C ARG A 400 4.19 -17.60 -5.70
N VAL A 401 4.48 -16.72 -6.65
CA VAL A 401 4.67 -15.29 -6.40
C VAL A 401 3.81 -14.48 -7.33
N ALA A 402 3.08 -13.52 -6.78
CA ALA A 402 2.38 -12.48 -7.52
C ALA A 402 3.24 -11.23 -7.55
N LEU A 403 3.86 -10.93 -8.70
CA LEU A 403 4.64 -9.70 -8.88
C LEU A 403 3.73 -8.47 -8.86
N ARG A 404 4.19 -7.42 -8.20
CA ARG A 404 3.46 -6.16 -8.08
C ARG A 404 3.58 -5.33 -9.35
N ASN A 405 4.80 -4.87 -9.64
CA ASN A 405 5.08 -3.90 -10.70
C ASN A 405 5.65 -4.53 -11.99
N GLU A 406 5.96 -5.83 -11.97
CA GLU A 406 6.64 -6.49 -13.08
C GLU A 406 5.83 -7.68 -13.61
N SER A 407 6.08 -8.06 -14.86
CA SER A 407 5.56 -9.27 -15.47
C SER A 407 6.59 -9.84 -16.45
N PHE A 408 6.56 -11.15 -16.66
CA PHE A 408 7.44 -11.83 -17.59
C PHE A 408 6.60 -12.59 -18.61
N GLY A 409 6.76 -12.26 -19.90
CA GLY A 409 5.94 -12.84 -20.97
C GLY A 409 4.43 -12.62 -20.78
N GLY A 410 4.03 -11.52 -20.12
CA GLY A 410 2.63 -11.24 -19.76
C GLY A 410 2.15 -11.92 -18.47
N TYR A 411 2.97 -12.77 -17.85
CA TYR A 411 2.62 -13.45 -16.60
C TYR A 411 3.08 -12.63 -15.39
N SER A 412 2.12 -12.33 -14.51
CA SER A 412 2.39 -11.70 -13.21
C SER A 412 2.43 -12.70 -12.06
N ILE A 413 1.97 -13.93 -12.28
CA ILE A 413 2.08 -15.04 -11.32
C ILE A 413 3.13 -16.02 -11.84
N LEU A 414 4.16 -16.26 -11.05
CA LEU A 414 5.28 -17.12 -11.42
C LEU A 414 5.66 -18.04 -10.25
N TYR A 415 6.34 -19.13 -10.58
CA TYR A 415 6.84 -20.14 -9.65
C TYR A 415 8.36 -20.11 -9.67
N ILE A 416 8.95 -20.00 -8.48
CA ILE A 416 10.39 -19.81 -8.30
C ILE A 416 10.89 -20.92 -7.38
N TRP A 417 12.08 -21.48 -7.60
CA TRP A 417 12.62 -22.46 -6.65
C TRP A 417 12.81 -21.80 -5.28
N ALA A 418 12.18 -22.35 -4.24
CA ALA A 418 12.11 -21.73 -2.92
C ALA A 418 13.52 -21.49 -2.35
N GLY A 419 14.42 -22.47 -2.47
CA GLY A 419 15.81 -22.35 -1.99
C GLY A 419 16.70 -21.36 -2.74
N HIS A 420 16.20 -20.68 -3.79
CA HIS A 420 16.95 -19.65 -4.52
C HIS A 420 16.51 -18.22 -4.18
N VAL A 421 15.50 -18.07 -3.32
CA VAL A 421 14.93 -16.77 -2.99
C VAL A 421 14.74 -16.61 -1.50
N GLU A 422 14.75 -15.36 -1.07
CA GLU A 422 14.31 -14.95 0.26
C GLU A 422 13.19 -13.93 0.11
N VAL A 423 12.25 -13.88 1.05
CA VAL A 423 11.24 -12.81 1.10
C VAL A 423 11.36 -12.06 2.41
N TYR A 424 11.30 -10.73 2.31
CA TYR A 424 11.40 -9.82 3.44
C TYR A 424 10.14 -8.95 3.54
N GLU A 425 9.61 -8.82 4.74
CA GLU A 425 8.49 -7.94 5.10
C GLU A 425 8.91 -7.08 6.29
N GLY A 426 8.91 -5.75 6.13
CA GLY A 426 9.33 -4.83 7.19
C GLY A 426 10.78 -5.02 7.64
N GLY A 427 11.66 -5.45 6.72
CA GLY A 427 13.05 -5.80 7.03
C GLY A 427 13.24 -7.16 7.70
N THR A 428 12.15 -7.86 8.07
CA THR A 428 12.22 -9.21 8.63
C THR A 428 12.12 -10.24 7.53
N ARG A 429 13.02 -11.22 7.51
CA ARG A 429 12.94 -12.34 6.55
C ARG A 429 11.76 -13.25 6.92
N THR A 430 10.77 -13.33 6.05
CA THR A 430 9.58 -14.18 6.20
C THR A 430 9.70 -15.50 5.45
N HIS A 431 10.52 -15.55 4.39
CA HIS A 431 10.84 -16.77 3.66
C HIS A 431 12.36 -16.91 3.41
N PRO A 432 12.97 -18.10 3.64
CA PRO A 432 12.40 -19.20 4.40
C PRO A 432 12.10 -18.73 5.83
N ARG A 433 11.09 -19.35 6.47
CA ARG A 433 10.65 -18.95 7.81
C ARG A 433 11.83 -19.10 8.77
N PRO A 434 12.14 -18.11 9.63
CA PRO A 434 13.18 -18.29 10.64
C PRO A 434 12.81 -19.45 11.56
N LEU A 435 13.63 -20.50 11.53
CA LEU A 435 13.45 -21.67 12.38
C LEU A 435 14.23 -21.53 13.69
N PRO A 436 13.71 -22.05 14.82
CA PRO A 436 14.49 -22.11 16.05
C PRO A 436 15.77 -22.92 15.83
N THR A 437 16.86 -22.55 16.50
CA THR A 437 18.17 -23.22 16.32
C THR A 437 18.18 -24.69 16.73
N SER A 438 17.22 -25.11 17.55
CA SER A 438 16.91 -26.51 17.82
C SER A 438 15.45 -26.68 18.22
N ARG A 439 14.91 -27.87 17.96
CA ARG A 439 13.56 -28.28 18.39
C ARG A 439 13.58 -29.77 18.67
N ARG A 440 12.90 -30.20 19.72
CA ARG A 440 12.67 -31.63 20.02
C ARG A 440 11.22 -31.84 20.44
N LEU A 441 10.55 -32.79 19.78
CA LEU A 441 9.20 -33.24 20.07
C LEU A 441 9.26 -34.41 21.06
N ASN A 442 8.23 -34.53 21.89
CA ASN A 442 8.10 -35.64 22.85
C ASN A 442 7.34 -36.81 22.22
N VAL A 443 7.86 -37.34 21.11
CA VAL A 443 7.28 -38.52 20.45
C VAL A 443 7.62 -39.77 21.26
N PRO A 444 6.65 -40.64 21.58
CA PRO A 444 6.93 -41.87 22.29
C PRO A 444 7.79 -42.80 21.42
N PHE A 445 8.89 -43.30 22.00
CA PHE A 445 9.76 -44.26 21.33
C PHE A 445 9.15 -45.67 21.36
N LYS A 446 9.33 -46.42 20.27
CA LYS A 446 8.94 -47.83 20.14
C LYS A 446 10.06 -48.58 19.41
N SER A 447 10.51 -49.69 20.01
CA SER A 447 11.48 -50.57 19.37
C SER A 447 10.75 -51.59 18.51
N GLN A 448 11.16 -51.77 17.26
CA GLN A 448 10.57 -52.83 16.42
C GLN A 448 10.92 -54.23 16.94
N LEU A 449 11.97 -54.37 17.75
CA LEU A 449 12.38 -55.65 18.32
C LEU A 449 11.37 -56.19 19.34
N ASP A 450 10.52 -55.30 19.88
CA ASP A 450 9.44 -55.65 20.80
C ASP A 450 8.20 -56.18 20.06
N ASN A 451 8.14 -56.03 18.73
CA ASN A 451 6.99 -56.41 17.93
C ASN A 451 6.83 -57.93 17.92
N PHE A 452 5.59 -58.39 18.08
CA PHE A 452 5.28 -59.79 17.86
C PHE A 452 5.43 -60.17 16.37
N TYR A 453 5.08 -59.26 15.46
CA TYR A 453 5.17 -59.49 14.02
C TYR A 453 6.42 -58.86 13.39
N ASN A 454 7.27 -59.72 12.81
CA ASN A 454 8.45 -59.36 12.03
C ASN A 454 9.39 -58.37 12.74
N PRO A 455 9.92 -58.72 13.93
CA PRO A 455 10.70 -57.79 14.77
C PRO A 455 11.95 -57.24 14.09
N THR A 456 12.51 -57.91 13.09
CA THR A 456 13.68 -57.45 12.33
C THR A 456 13.34 -56.72 11.03
N GLY A 457 12.06 -56.61 10.67
CA GLY A 457 11.63 -56.00 9.42
C GLY A 457 10.42 -55.06 9.55
N ALA A 458 10.00 -54.71 10.76
CA ALA A 458 8.80 -53.92 11.01
C ALA A 458 9.04 -52.43 11.28
N CYS A 459 10.18 -51.87 10.87
CA CYS A 459 10.49 -50.44 11.01
C CYS A 459 9.37 -49.51 10.52
N ASN A 460 8.68 -49.91 9.45
CA ASN A 460 7.59 -49.13 8.86
C ASN A 460 6.42 -48.86 9.80
N VAL A 461 5.66 -49.90 10.17
CA VAL A 461 4.50 -49.80 11.06
C VAL A 461 4.89 -49.35 12.46
N THR A 462 6.12 -49.63 12.90
CA THR A 462 6.65 -49.13 14.18
C THR A 462 6.85 -47.62 14.15
N SER A 463 7.44 -47.08 13.07
CA SER A 463 7.61 -45.64 12.87
C SER A 463 6.26 -44.93 12.75
N ILE A 464 5.31 -45.50 12.01
CA ILE A 464 3.95 -44.97 11.92
C ILE A 464 3.25 -44.99 13.29
N ALA A 465 3.37 -46.09 14.06
CA ALA A 465 2.79 -46.20 15.39
C ALA A 465 3.31 -45.13 16.35
N MET A 466 4.61 -44.78 16.30
CA MET A 466 5.16 -43.67 17.09
C MET A 466 4.50 -42.33 16.75
N CYS A 467 4.33 -42.03 15.46
CA CYS A 467 3.67 -40.80 15.01
C CYS A 467 2.18 -40.76 15.42
N LEU A 468 1.42 -41.84 15.22
CA LEU A 468 0.01 -41.90 15.62
C LEU A 468 -0.17 -41.79 17.14
N ALA A 469 0.72 -42.43 17.91
CA ALA A 469 0.71 -42.33 19.37
C ALA A 469 0.99 -40.90 19.85
N TYR A 470 1.90 -40.16 19.19
CA TYR A 470 2.14 -38.75 19.49
C TYR A 470 0.88 -37.88 19.32
N PHE A 471 0.02 -38.20 18.35
CA PHE A 471 -1.26 -37.52 18.15
C PHE A 471 -2.39 -38.01 19.06
N ASN A 472 -2.11 -38.92 20.00
CA ASN A 472 -3.10 -39.60 20.84
C ASN A 472 -4.19 -40.31 20.02
N ILE A 473 -3.84 -40.82 18.84
CA ILE A 473 -4.77 -41.62 18.03
C ILE A 473 -4.88 -43.00 18.67
N PRO A 474 -6.09 -43.43 19.08
CA PRO A 474 -6.26 -44.68 19.79
C PRO A 474 -6.15 -45.88 18.85
N ARG A 475 -5.69 -46.99 19.42
CA ARG A 475 -5.83 -48.32 18.82
C ARG A 475 -7.30 -48.68 18.66
N ARG A 476 -7.62 -49.37 17.57
CA ARG A 476 -8.97 -49.86 17.28
C ARG A 476 -9.21 -51.24 17.86
N ASN A 477 -8.16 -52.04 18.02
CA ASN A 477 -8.29 -53.43 18.45
C ASN A 477 -7.38 -53.77 19.64
N LEU A 478 -7.97 -53.67 20.83
CA LEU A 478 -7.27 -53.91 22.10
C LEU A 478 -6.81 -55.36 22.30
N ARG A 479 -7.12 -56.30 21.39
CA ARG A 479 -6.56 -57.67 21.42
C ARG A 479 -5.05 -57.69 21.19
N TYR A 480 -4.53 -56.72 20.45
CA TYR A 480 -3.10 -56.53 20.28
C TYR A 480 -2.57 -55.79 21.51
N ARG A 481 -1.36 -56.14 21.98
CA ARG A 481 -0.74 -55.44 23.12
C ARG A 481 -0.07 -54.13 22.70
N GLN A 482 0.37 -54.05 21.45
CA GLN A 482 1.11 -52.93 20.88
C GLN A 482 0.37 -52.38 19.65
N PHE A 483 0.66 -51.14 19.25
CA PHE A 483 -0.02 -50.46 18.15
C PHE A 483 0.55 -50.90 16.81
N GLU A 484 1.87 -50.99 16.74
CA GLU A 484 2.68 -51.49 15.64
C GLU A 484 2.27 -52.90 15.18
N ASP A 485 1.93 -53.80 16.11
CA ASP A 485 1.38 -55.13 15.78
C ASP A 485 -0.04 -55.07 15.20
N GLU A 486 -0.87 -54.14 15.69
CA GLU A 486 -2.21 -53.89 15.13
C GLU A 486 -2.10 -53.33 13.71
N LEU A 487 -1.23 -52.34 13.49
CA LEU A 487 -0.99 -51.76 12.17
C LEU A 487 -0.39 -52.78 11.20
N TYR A 488 0.48 -53.67 11.68
CA TYR A 488 1.01 -54.78 10.89
C TYR A 488 -0.12 -55.66 10.35
N ARG A 489 -1.05 -56.06 11.23
CA ARG A 489 -2.19 -56.90 10.86
C ARG A 489 -3.21 -56.16 10.01
N TYR A 490 -3.49 -54.91 10.34
CA TYR A 490 -4.36 -54.05 9.55
C TYR A 490 -3.87 -53.93 8.11
N ALA A 491 -2.56 -53.75 7.89
CA ALA A 491 -2.00 -53.71 6.54
C ALA A 491 -2.29 -55.01 5.76
N LEU A 492 -2.11 -56.17 6.38
CA LEU A 492 -2.40 -57.46 5.75
C LEU A 492 -3.91 -57.63 5.46
N ASP A 493 -4.76 -57.30 6.43
CA ASP A 493 -6.22 -57.45 6.32
C ASP A 493 -6.79 -56.56 5.22
N MET A 494 -6.20 -55.39 4.98
CA MET A 494 -6.58 -54.44 3.93
C MET A 494 -5.89 -54.70 2.59
N GLY A 495 -4.99 -55.69 2.50
CA GLY A 495 -4.21 -55.97 1.28
C GLY A 495 -3.15 -54.91 0.96
N TYR A 496 -2.72 -54.12 1.96
CA TYR A 496 -1.72 -53.07 1.81
C TYR A 496 -0.30 -53.58 1.98
N SER A 497 0.62 -53.03 1.18
CA SER A 497 2.04 -53.33 1.32
C SER A 497 2.70 -52.36 2.29
N ARG A 498 3.17 -52.87 3.43
CA ARG A 498 3.99 -52.14 4.41
C ARG A 498 5.35 -51.66 3.84
N HIS A 499 5.75 -52.15 2.67
CA HIS A 499 6.95 -51.73 1.96
C HIS A 499 6.66 -50.65 0.89
N ASN A 500 5.40 -50.35 0.63
CA ASN A 500 4.99 -49.29 -0.29
C ASN A 500 4.68 -48.01 0.50
N PRO A 501 5.39 -46.89 0.26
CA PRO A 501 5.14 -45.64 0.99
C PRO A 501 3.72 -45.10 0.77
N TYR A 502 3.15 -45.26 -0.42
CA TYR A 502 1.78 -44.78 -0.68
C TYR A 502 0.74 -45.53 0.15
N ASP A 503 0.97 -46.82 0.41
CA ASP A 503 0.09 -47.63 1.25
C ASP A 503 0.29 -47.33 2.74
N LEU A 504 1.52 -47.04 3.19
CA LEU A 504 1.76 -46.52 4.55
C LEU A 504 1.00 -45.21 4.77
N ALA A 505 1.02 -44.30 3.79
CA ALA A 505 0.27 -43.06 3.85
C ALA A 505 -1.25 -43.28 3.88
N ARG A 506 -1.75 -44.34 3.22
CA ARG A 506 -3.17 -44.75 3.36
C ARG A 506 -3.48 -45.22 4.77
N ILE A 507 -2.65 -46.07 5.36
CA ILE A 507 -2.85 -46.55 6.74
C ILE A 507 -2.95 -45.37 7.73
N VAL A 508 -2.08 -44.36 7.61
CA VAL A 508 -2.15 -43.15 8.44
C VAL A 508 -3.49 -42.44 8.28
N ARG A 509 -3.95 -42.25 7.04
CA ARG A 509 -5.25 -41.62 6.74
C ARG A 509 -6.42 -42.44 7.26
N ASP A 510 -6.36 -43.76 7.12
CA ASP A 510 -7.40 -44.65 7.59
C ASP A 510 -7.57 -44.57 9.10
N TYR A 511 -6.50 -44.34 9.86
CA TYR A 511 -6.52 -44.13 11.32
C TYR A 511 -6.89 -42.70 11.75
N GLY A 512 -7.24 -41.82 10.81
CA GLY A 512 -7.76 -40.49 11.09
C GLY A 512 -6.69 -39.40 11.24
N ALA A 513 -5.45 -39.68 10.86
CA ALA A 513 -4.39 -38.67 10.71
C ALA A 513 -4.25 -38.23 9.23
N ARG A 514 -3.38 -37.27 8.96
CA ARG A 514 -3.00 -36.87 7.59
C ARG A 514 -1.57 -37.28 7.32
N ASP A 515 -1.33 -37.79 6.12
CA ASP A 515 0.01 -38.08 5.60
C ASP A 515 0.18 -37.45 4.22
N HIS A 516 1.14 -36.54 4.12
CA HIS A 516 1.67 -36.04 2.86
C HIS A 516 3.02 -36.70 2.57
N PHE A 517 3.00 -37.75 1.76
CA PHE A 517 4.21 -38.41 1.27
C PHE A 517 4.77 -37.68 0.04
N THR A 518 6.09 -37.46 0.03
CA THR A 518 6.83 -36.95 -1.12
C THR A 518 8.17 -37.66 -1.25
N GLU A 519 8.61 -37.87 -2.49
CA GLU A 519 9.92 -38.45 -2.83
C GLU A 519 11.01 -37.37 -2.97
N ASN A 520 10.62 -36.09 -2.93
CA ASN A 520 11.47 -34.95 -3.30
C ASN A 520 11.48 -33.85 -2.23
N ALA A 521 11.50 -34.21 -0.95
CA ALA A 521 11.64 -33.24 0.13
C ALA A 521 13.06 -32.65 0.16
N VAL A 522 13.24 -31.56 0.91
CA VAL A 522 14.56 -31.10 1.35
C VAL A 522 14.67 -31.15 2.89
N ILE A 523 15.89 -31.01 3.43
CA ILE A 523 16.12 -31.05 4.88
C ILE A 523 15.31 -29.96 5.59
N GLU A 524 15.22 -28.80 4.96
CA GLU A 524 14.52 -27.61 5.45
C GLU A 524 13.02 -27.87 5.58
N ASP A 525 12.39 -28.63 4.66
CA ASP A 525 10.96 -29.00 4.77
C ASP A 525 10.70 -29.81 6.04
N VAL A 526 11.62 -30.71 6.40
CA VAL A 526 11.53 -31.51 7.64
C VAL A 526 11.76 -30.65 8.88
N GLN A 527 12.73 -29.72 8.84
CA GLN A 527 12.93 -28.78 9.94
C GLN A 527 11.70 -27.90 10.16
N ASP A 528 11.08 -27.39 9.09
CA ASP A 528 9.84 -26.62 9.12
C ASP A 528 8.69 -27.43 9.75
N TRP A 529 8.52 -28.69 9.33
CA TRP A 529 7.49 -29.57 9.85
C TRP A 529 7.64 -29.85 11.35
N ILE A 530 8.88 -30.14 11.77
CA ILE A 530 9.22 -30.38 13.18
C ILE A 530 9.05 -29.11 14.01
N ALA A 531 9.41 -27.95 13.47
CA ALA A 531 9.19 -26.66 14.13
C ALA A 531 7.70 -26.38 14.35
N ALA A 532 6.84 -26.79 13.41
CA ALA A 532 5.38 -26.73 13.53
C ALA A 532 4.79 -27.73 14.54
N GLY A 533 5.61 -28.60 15.13
CA GLY A 533 5.19 -29.52 16.19
C GLY A 533 4.81 -30.91 15.70
N TYR A 534 5.16 -31.27 14.46
CA TYR A 534 4.74 -32.53 13.83
C TYR A 534 5.95 -33.44 13.54
N PRO A 535 5.91 -34.75 13.89
CA PRO A 535 6.95 -35.69 13.51
C PRO A 535 6.88 -36.04 12.01
N ALA A 536 8.02 -36.47 11.47
CA ALA A 536 8.12 -36.94 10.10
C ALA A 536 8.79 -38.32 10.06
N VAL A 537 8.44 -39.16 9.08
CA VAL A 537 9.12 -40.44 8.85
C VAL A 537 9.96 -40.33 7.59
N ILE A 538 11.25 -40.61 7.70
CA ILE A 538 12.18 -40.52 6.58
C ILE A 538 12.69 -41.91 6.20
N HIS A 539 12.91 -42.12 4.91
CA HIS A 539 13.46 -43.37 4.39
C HIS A 539 14.96 -43.21 4.15
N GLY A 540 15.71 -44.30 4.29
CA GLY A 540 17.12 -44.33 3.95
C GLY A 540 17.69 -45.73 3.79
N TYR A 541 18.87 -45.79 3.19
CA TYR A 541 19.59 -47.03 2.92
C TYR A 541 20.52 -47.38 4.09
N PHE A 542 19.99 -47.36 5.32
CA PHE A 542 20.73 -47.78 6.51
C PHE A 542 21.05 -49.29 6.46
N THR A 543 20.26 -50.05 5.71
CA THR A 543 20.45 -51.46 5.37
C THR A 543 20.35 -51.66 3.86
N SER A 544 20.74 -52.84 3.35
CA SER A 544 20.67 -53.18 1.92
C SER A 544 19.24 -53.20 1.34
N PHE A 545 18.21 -53.31 2.18
CA PHE A 545 16.81 -53.37 1.77
C PHE A 545 16.04 -52.07 2.08
N GLY A 546 16.74 -51.05 2.57
CA GLY A 546 16.13 -49.83 3.07
C GLY A 546 15.65 -49.95 4.51
N HIS A 547 15.50 -48.80 5.16
CA HIS A 547 15.05 -48.67 6.54
C HIS A 547 14.41 -47.29 6.71
N ILE A 548 13.43 -47.19 7.60
CA ILE A 548 12.76 -45.92 7.86
C ILE A 548 12.79 -45.60 9.35
N ILE A 549 12.96 -44.32 9.65
CA ILE A 549 13.13 -43.79 11.01
C ILE A 549 12.23 -42.56 11.20
N VAL A 550 11.95 -42.23 12.45
CA VAL A 550 11.12 -41.05 12.79
C VAL A 550 12.03 -39.88 13.15
N VAL A 551 11.91 -38.77 12.43
CA VAL A 551 12.50 -37.50 12.86
C VAL A 551 11.61 -36.89 13.93
N VAL A 552 12.20 -36.64 15.10
CA VAL A 552 11.51 -36.11 16.28
C VAL A 552 12.12 -34.79 16.75
N GLY A 553 13.15 -34.29 16.07
CA GLY A 553 13.80 -33.04 16.40
C GLY A 553 14.91 -32.69 15.41
N TYR A 554 15.51 -31.52 15.61
CA TYR A 554 16.70 -31.10 14.91
C TYR A 554 17.48 -30.09 15.74
N ASP A 555 18.75 -29.90 15.36
CA ASP A 555 19.59 -28.79 15.78
C ASP A 555 20.41 -28.27 14.59
N GLN A 556 21.42 -27.44 14.84
CA GLN A 556 22.26 -26.86 13.78
C GLN A 556 23.07 -27.91 12.99
N ASN A 557 23.26 -29.11 13.52
CA ASN A 557 24.20 -30.11 13.01
C ASN A 557 23.52 -31.39 12.48
N GLY A 558 22.27 -31.66 12.87
CA GLY A 558 21.57 -32.87 12.43
C GLY A 558 20.13 -32.99 12.89
N PHE A 559 19.55 -34.15 12.58
CA PHE A 559 18.25 -34.57 13.08
C PHE A 559 18.39 -35.33 14.38
N ILE A 560 17.42 -35.12 15.28
CA ILE A 560 17.16 -35.98 16.42
C ILE A 560 16.10 -36.98 15.97
N VAL A 561 16.40 -38.28 16.05
CA VAL A 561 15.58 -39.34 15.47
C VAL A 561 15.24 -40.43 16.48
N HIS A 562 14.11 -41.08 16.27
CA HIS A 562 13.81 -42.41 16.79
C HIS A 562 14.05 -43.43 15.69
N ASP A 563 15.09 -44.22 15.82
CA ASP A 563 15.38 -45.36 14.95
C ASP A 563 14.79 -46.62 15.59
N PRO A 564 13.74 -47.24 15.01
CA PRO A 564 13.07 -48.35 15.66
C PRO A 564 13.97 -49.58 15.85
N TYR A 565 15.07 -49.73 15.10
CA TYR A 565 15.90 -50.95 15.11
C TYR A 565 17.09 -50.88 16.06
N GLY A 566 17.54 -49.69 16.46
CA GLY A 566 18.73 -49.46 17.29
C GLY A 566 19.59 -48.34 16.74
N GLU A 567 20.82 -48.21 17.20
CA GLU A 567 21.73 -47.16 16.72
C GLU A 567 22.54 -47.62 15.50
N TRP A 568 22.57 -46.78 14.46
CA TRP A 568 23.31 -47.07 13.23
C TRP A 568 24.74 -46.55 13.26
N PHE A 569 25.68 -47.40 12.86
CA PHE A 569 27.08 -47.04 12.61
C PHE A 569 27.48 -47.46 11.19
N SER A 570 28.60 -46.93 10.68
CA SER A 570 29.12 -47.34 9.37
C SER A 570 29.49 -48.83 9.29
N THR A 571 29.69 -49.49 10.44
CA THR A 571 29.94 -50.93 10.56
C THR A 571 28.67 -51.76 10.69
N GLY A 572 27.49 -51.14 10.78
CA GLY A 572 26.19 -51.81 10.96
C GLY A 572 25.43 -51.32 12.20
N TYR A 573 24.28 -51.95 12.44
CA TYR A 573 23.40 -51.62 13.56
C TYR A 573 23.87 -52.25 14.89
N ARG A 574 23.75 -51.48 15.97
CA ARG A 574 23.83 -51.93 17.36
C ARG A 574 22.42 -51.98 17.94
N THR A 575 21.84 -53.17 17.96
CA THR A 575 20.47 -53.42 18.43
C THR A 575 20.36 -53.59 19.95
N ASP A 576 21.50 -53.68 20.64
CA ASP A 576 21.62 -53.64 22.09
C ASP A 576 21.57 -52.20 22.65
N LEU A 577 21.68 -51.19 21.79
CA LEU A 577 21.53 -49.78 22.13
C LEU A 577 20.11 -49.30 21.81
N SER A 578 19.61 -48.36 22.61
CA SER A 578 18.31 -47.73 22.35
C SER A 578 18.38 -46.87 21.10
N GLY A 579 17.37 -47.00 20.24
CA GLY A 579 17.20 -46.12 19.09
C GLY A 579 16.52 -44.78 19.40
N ALA A 580 16.29 -44.45 20.67
CA ALA A 580 15.55 -43.26 21.06
C ALA A 580 16.42 -41.99 21.06
N TYR A 581 15.91 -40.91 20.44
CA TYR A 581 16.52 -39.58 20.41
C TYR A 581 17.99 -39.56 19.95
N LEU A 582 18.34 -40.42 19.00
CA LEU A 582 19.67 -40.46 18.39
C LEU A 582 19.94 -39.19 17.58
N HIS A 583 21.19 -38.73 17.52
CA HIS A 583 21.59 -37.59 16.70
C HIS A 583 22.24 -38.05 15.40
N TYR A 584 21.55 -37.86 14.28
CA TYR A 584 22.06 -38.19 12.94
C TYR A 584 22.39 -36.90 12.19
N SER A 585 23.69 -36.66 11.98
CA SER A 585 24.19 -35.45 11.31
C SER A 585 23.59 -35.25 9.92
N TYR A 586 23.44 -34.00 9.47
CA TYR A 586 22.96 -33.73 8.10
C TYR A 586 23.84 -34.35 7.01
N ARG A 587 25.14 -34.51 7.29
CA ARG A 587 26.04 -35.23 6.38
C ARG A 587 25.68 -36.71 6.28
N LEU A 588 25.34 -37.34 7.40
CA LEU A 588 24.87 -38.73 7.41
C LEU A 588 23.54 -38.85 6.67
N ILE A 589 22.58 -37.98 6.97
CA ILE A 589 21.25 -37.98 6.33
C ILE A 589 21.38 -37.82 4.81
N ARG A 590 22.16 -36.84 4.32
CA ARG A 590 22.39 -36.69 2.87
C ARG A 590 22.99 -37.94 2.24
N ARG A 591 23.94 -38.59 2.91
CA ARG A 591 24.61 -39.78 2.39
C ARG A 591 23.69 -41.02 2.34
N VAL A 592 22.86 -41.21 3.37
CA VAL A 592 22.12 -42.47 3.56
C VAL A 592 20.66 -42.35 3.14
N CYS A 593 20.04 -41.20 3.33
CA CYS A 593 18.63 -40.96 2.99
C CYS A 593 18.43 -40.24 1.65
N ILE A 594 19.48 -39.60 1.11
CA ILE A 594 19.41 -38.80 -0.13
C ILE A 594 20.57 -39.15 -1.10
N PRO A 595 20.95 -40.43 -1.27
CA PRO A 595 22.14 -40.78 -2.06
C PRO A 595 22.01 -40.44 -3.56
N ASP A 596 20.78 -40.42 -4.07
CA ASP A 596 20.41 -40.19 -5.46
C ASP A 596 19.78 -38.80 -5.70
N GLY A 597 19.75 -37.95 -4.66
CA GLY A 597 19.09 -36.65 -4.69
C GLY A 597 17.61 -36.67 -4.33
N ASN A 598 16.99 -37.84 -4.16
CA ASN A 598 15.59 -37.97 -3.76
C ASN A 598 15.50 -38.15 -2.24
N PHE A 599 14.66 -37.36 -1.57
CA PHE A 599 14.46 -37.48 -0.12
C PHE A 599 13.00 -37.83 0.18
N TRP A 600 12.80 -39.09 0.57
CA TRP A 600 11.49 -39.69 0.75
C TRP A 600 11.01 -39.48 2.19
N VAL A 601 9.93 -38.70 2.33
CA VAL A 601 9.45 -38.24 3.63
C VAL A 601 7.93 -38.37 3.70
N HIS A 602 7.45 -38.91 4.83
CA HIS A 602 6.07 -38.82 5.26
C HIS A 602 5.92 -37.67 6.24
N PHE A 603 5.19 -36.63 5.82
CA PHE A 603 4.81 -35.52 6.67
C PHE A 603 3.48 -35.84 7.35
N ILE A 604 3.54 -36.30 8.60
CA ILE A 604 2.37 -36.78 9.35
C ILE A 604 1.86 -35.68 10.28
N SER A 605 0.57 -35.38 10.20
CA SER A 605 -0.12 -34.42 11.08
C SER A 605 -1.45 -34.99 11.57
N ARG A 606 -2.07 -34.32 12.55
CA ARG A 606 -3.37 -34.72 13.11
C ARG A 606 -4.51 -34.56 12.10
#